data_AF-A0A971BGW2-F1
#
_entry.id   AF-A0A971BGW2-F1
#
_cell.length_a   1.000
_cell.length_b   1.000
_cell.length_c   1.000
_cell.angle_alpha   90.00
_cell.angle_beta   90.00
_cell.angle_gamma   90.00
#
_symmetry.space_group_name_H-M   'P 1'
#
loop_
_entity.id
_entity.type
_entity.pdbx_description
1 polymer ?
#
loop_
_entity_poly.entity_id
_entity_poly.type
_entity_poly.pdbx_seq_one_letter_code
_entity_poly.pdbx_strand_id
1 'polypeptide(L)'
;MTERRLSAGFVLVPGLAVVALFAWWSVVEGGYELAVRGPSSLAAVGLLAATVAGIGPRRLRLSPAAAAALALLAAFTAWSYLSIAWSADREAALDGSNRTLLYLAIFALFALLPWRAWTALAVSGALAAVAGALALVTLVRLAGADPAALFLDGRLDFPLGYVNATAAFFTVGAVLAISLGARRELPVAARAALAATAAACLQAAVLCASRGWLFALPVVALATVALVPDRVRLLVWAAVPGLAGLAVLGRLLDVFERWDAAPERAADAALAAAAE
;
A
#
# COMPACT_ATOMS: atom_id res chain seq x y z
N MET A 1 -5.28 -3.25 -36.27
CA MET A 1 -4.90 -2.37 -35.13
C MET A 1 -6.02 -2.20 -34.09
N THR A 2 -7.28 -2.46 -34.46
CA THR A 2 -8.50 -2.21 -33.68
C THR A 2 -8.80 -3.29 -32.61
N GLU A 3 -8.61 -4.58 -32.90
CA GLU A 3 -8.82 -5.66 -31.89
C GLU A 3 -7.82 -5.62 -30.73
N ARG A 4 -6.57 -5.19 -30.99
CA ARG A 4 -5.51 -5.10 -29.96
C ARG A 4 -5.84 -4.05 -28.90
N ARG A 5 -6.44 -2.91 -29.29
CA ARG A 5 -6.80 -1.81 -28.36
C ARG A 5 -8.05 -2.14 -27.53
N LEU A 6 -9.02 -2.86 -28.10
CA LEU A 6 -10.18 -3.37 -27.37
C LEU A 6 -9.77 -4.36 -26.26
N SER A 7 -8.75 -5.19 -26.51
CA SER A 7 -8.21 -6.11 -25.48
C SER A 7 -7.43 -5.44 -24.35
N ALA A 8 -6.85 -4.26 -24.64
CA ALA A 8 -6.03 -3.50 -23.71
C ALA A 8 -6.87 -2.69 -22.72
N GLY A 9 -7.87 -1.97 -23.25
CA GLY A 9 -8.81 -1.18 -22.46
C GLY A 9 -9.55 -2.06 -21.45
N PHE A 10 -9.91 -3.29 -21.85
CA PHE A 10 -10.54 -4.27 -20.98
C PHE A 10 -9.74 -4.58 -19.70
N VAL A 11 -8.41 -4.55 -19.75
CA VAL A 11 -7.55 -4.81 -18.58
C VAL A 11 -7.23 -3.52 -17.83
N LEU A 12 -6.94 -2.44 -18.57
CA LEU A 12 -6.55 -1.17 -17.96
C LEU A 12 -7.69 -0.51 -17.20
N VAL A 13 -8.92 -0.54 -17.73
CA VAL A 13 -10.07 0.12 -17.08
C VAL A 13 -10.28 -0.39 -15.66
N PRO A 14 -10.49 -1.71 -15.41
CA PRO A 14 -10.66 -2.20 -14.04
C PRO A 14 -9.39 -2.03 -13.19
N GLY A 15 -8.21 -2.28 -13.75
CA GLY A 15 -6.95 -2.13 -13.01
C GLY A 15 -6.70 -0.69 -12.54
N LEU A 16 -6.87 0.29 -13.43
CA LEU A 16 -6.70 1.71 -13.10
C LEU A 16 -7.85 2.26 -12.27
N ALA A 17 -9.07 1.72 -12.39
CA ALA A 17 -10.18 2.08 -11.51
C ALA A 17 -9.86 1.73 -10.05
N VAL A 18 -9.25 0.57 -9.79
CA VAL A 18 -8.80 0.21 -8.43
C VAL A 18 -7.65 1.10 -7.95
N VAL A 19 -6.71 1.45 -8.82
CA VAL A 19 -5.64 2.42 -8.46
C VAL A 19 -6.22 3.79 -8.14
N ALA A 20 -7.20 4.26 -8.90
CA ALA A 20 -7.90 5.51 -8.64
C ALA A 20 -8.66 5.46 -7.31
N LEU A 21 -9.28 4.31 -6.99
CA LEU A 21 -9.90 4.09 -5.69
C LEU A 21 -8.87 4.18 -4.55
N PHE A 22 -7.70 3.56 -4.69
CA PHE A 22 -6.62 3.67 -3.69
C PHE A 22 -6.08 5.10 -3.56
N ALA A 23 -5.93 5.81 -4.68
CA ALA A 23 -5.54 7.22 -4.66
C ALA A 23 -6.59 8.08 -3.95
N TRP A 24 -7.88 7.85 -4.18
CA TRP A 24 -8.93 8.54 -3.45
C TRP A 24 -8.89 8.18 -1.97
N TRP A 25 -8.90 6.89 -1.60
CA TRP A 25 -8.78 6.46 -0.21
C TRP A 25 -7.59 7.09 0.50
N SER A 26 -6.49 7.31 -0.22
CA SER A 26 -5.31 7.93 0.36
C SER A 26 -5.50 9.35 0.88
N VAL A 27 -6.52 10.07 0.38
CA VAL A 27 -6.85 11.43 0.82
C VAL A 27 -8.11 11.48 1.70
N VAL A 28 -8.74 10.33 1.97
CA VAL A 28 -9.89 10.18 2.89
C VAL A 28 -9.60 9.11 3.95
N GLU A 29 -8.49 9.27 4.66
CA GLU A 29 -8.11 8.44 5.82
C GLU A 29 -8.13 6.93 5.54
N GLY A 30 -7.62 6.54 4.36
CA GLY A 30 -7.55 5.14 3.95
C GLY A 30 -8.89 4.51 3.58
N GLY A 31 -9.97 5.30 3.51
CA GLY A 31 -11.33 4.79 3.23
C GLY A 31 -11.88 3.92 4.35
N TYR A 32 -11.46 4.18 5.60
CA TYR A 32 -11.88 3.39 6.76
C TYR A 32 -13.36 3.58 7.08
N GLU A 33 -13.84 4.82 7.07
CA GLU A 33 -15.21 5.19 7.43
C GLU A 33 -16.26 4.48 6.57
N LEU A 34 -17.34 4.01 7.19
CA LEU A 34 -18.39 3.23 6.50
C LEU A 34 -19.02 4.03 5.35
N ALA A 35 -19.16 5.35 5.52
CA ALA A 35 -19.68 6.26 4.49
C ALA A 35 -18.84 6.26 3.20
N VAL A 36 -17.53 6.00 3.30
CA VAL A 36 -16.61 5.87 2.16
C VAL A 36 -16.49 4.42 1.72
N ARG A 37 -16.30 3.51 2.69
CA ARG A 37 -16.06 2.09 2.46
C ARG A 37 -17.26 1.39 1.82
N GLY A 38 -18.49 1.67 2.28
CA GLY A 38 -19.71 1.02 1.79
C GLY A 38 -19.89 1.18 0.27
N PRO A 39 -19.94 2.42 -0.26
CA PRO A 39 -19.99 2.66 -1.70
C PRO A 39 -18.78 2.07 -2.44
N SER A 40 -17.59 2.14 -1.86
CA SER A 40 -16.37 1.57 -2.47
C SER A 40 -16.45 0.05 -2.63
N SER A 41 -17.00 -0.66 -1.63
CA SER A 41 -17.27 -2.10 -1.67
C SER A 41 -18.25 -2.47 -2.77
N LEU A 42 -19.35 -1.73 -2.88
CA LEU A 42 -20.33 -1.95 -3.95
C LEU A 42 -19.72 -1.72 -5.34
N ALA A 43 -18.93 -0.65 -5.50
CA ALA A 43 -18.24 -0.36 -6.73
C ALA A 43 -17.23 -1.46 -7.10
N ALA A 44 -16.44 -1.95 -6.14
CA ALA A 44 -15.46 -3.01 -6.36
C ALA A 44 -16.12 -4.34 -6.75
N VAL A 45 -17.21 -4.74 -6.07
CA VAL A 45 -17.98 -5.94 -6.38
C VAL A 45 -18.66 -5.81 -7.75
N GLY A 46 -19.27 -4.67 -8.06
CA GLY A 46 -19.87 -4.40 -9.36
C GLY A 46 -18.86 -4.43 -10.50
N LEU A 47 -17.68 -3.84 -10.29
CA LEU A 47 -16.56 -3.87 -11.23
C LEU A 47 -16.05 -5.30 -11.45
N LEU A 48 -15.94 -6.10 -10.39
CA LEU A 48 -15.60 -7.52 -10.48
C LEU A 48 -16.63 -8.29 -11.31
N ALA A 49 -17.92 -8.11 -11.01
CA ALA A 49 -19.00 -8.78 -11.75
C ALA A 49 -18.97 -8.41 -13.23
N ALA A 50 -18.82 -7.12 -13.56
CA ALA A 50 -18.69 -6.64 -14.93
C ALA A 50 -17.45 -7.20 -15.63
N THR A 51 -16.32 -7.28 -14.93
CA THR A 51 -15.07 -7.86 -15.45
C THR A 51 -15.24 -9.35 -15.74
N VAL A 52 -15.80 -10.12 -14.81
CA VAL A 52 -16.05 -11.57 -14.99
C VAL A 52 -17.01 -11.80 -16.15
N ALA A 53 -18.10 -11.02 -16.25
CA ALA A 53 -19.05 -11.09 -17.34
C ALA A 53 -18.39 -10.77 -18.70
N GLY A 54 -17.53 -9.75 -18.74
CA GLY A 54 -16.81 -9.35 -19.95
C GLY A 54 -15.72 -10.33 -20.40
N ILE A 55 -15.04 -11.02 -19.47
CA ILE A 55 -14.10 -12.10 -19.82
C ILE A 55 -14.88 -13.33 -20.35
N GLY A 56 -15.96 -13.69 -19.65
CA GLY A 56 -16.72 -14.90 -19.86
C GLY A 56 -16.05 -16.17 -19.31
N PRO A 57 -16.82 -17.19 -18.89
CA PRO A 57 -16.31 -18.33 -18.13
C PRO A 57 -15.26 -19.16 -18.88
N ARG A 58 -15.37 -19.25 -20.21
CA ARG A 58 -14.44 -20.02 -21.07
C ARG A 58 -13.05 -19.40 -21.19
N ARG A 59 -12.90 -18.11 -20.87
CA ARG A 59 -11.63 -17.37 -21.00
C ARG A 59 -10.95 -17.12 -19.66
N LEU A 60 -11.62 -17.43 -18.54
CA LEU A 60 -11.02 -17.35 -17.22
C LEU A 60 -9.89 -18.38 -17.12
N ARG A 61 -8.68 -17.91 -16.84
CA ARG A 61 -7.49 -18.74 -16.65
C ARG A 61 -6.79 -18.29 -15.39
N LEU A 62 -6.74 -19.17 -14.42
CA LEU A 62 -6.02 -18.99 -13.16
C LEU A 62 -4.89 -20.00 -13.08
N SER A 63 -3.76 -19.60 -12.50
CA SER A 63 -2.77 -20.58 -12.04
C SER A 63 -3.34 -21.37 -10.86
N PRO A 64 -2.88 -22.60 -10.60
CA PRO A 64 -3.32 -23.37 -9.43
C PRO A 64 -3.12 -22.61 -8.11
N ALA A 65 -2.02 -21.87 -7.98
CA ALA A 65 -1.75 -21.04 -6.82
C ALA A 65 -2.75 -19.87 -6.67
N ALA A 66 -3.08 -19.18 -7.77
CA ALA A 66 -4.07 -18.10 -7.74
C ALA A 66 -5.47 -18.63 -7.44
N ALA A 67 -5.83 -19.79 -7.99
CA ALA A 67 -7.09 -20.46 -7.68
C ALA A 67 -7.17 -20.88 -6.21
N ALA A 68 -6.10 -21.46 -5.65
CA ALA A 68 -6.05 -21.82 -4.23
C ALA A 68 -6.15 -20.57 -3.33
N ALA A 69 -5.42 -19.50 -3.64
CA ALA A 69 -5.49 -18.25 -2.88
C ALA A 69 -6.90 -17.62 -2.92
N LEU A 70 -7.53 -17.59 -4.10
CA LEU A 70 -8.91 -17.11 -4.26
C LEU A 70 -9.90 -17.98 -3.48
N ALA A 71 -9.77 -19.31 -3.55
CA ALA A 71 -10.65 -20.22 -2.85
C ALA A 71 -10.52 -20.10 -1.33
N LEU A 72 -9.29 -20.01 -0.81
CA LEU A 72 -9.03 -19.82 0.62
C LEU A 72 -9.58 -18.48 1.12
N LEU A 73 -9.34 -17.40 0.37
CA LEU A 73 -9.87 -16.08 0.74
C LEU A 73 -11.41 -16.06 0.66
N ALA A 74 -12.01 -16.68 -0.36
CA ALA A 74 -13.45 -16.80 -0.47
C ALA A 74 -14.06 -17.64 0.67
N ALA A 75 -13.42 -18.74 1.05
CA ALA A 75 -13.82 -19.55 2.20
C ALA A 75 -13.73 -18.75 3.51
N PHE A 76 -12.66 -17.96 3.68
CA PHE A 76 -12.52 -17.07 4.83
C PHE A 76 -13.58 -15.96 4.86
N THR A 77 -13.94 -15.39 3.70
CA THR A 77 -15.04 -14.43 3.58
C THR A 77 -16.38 -15.08 3.97
N ALA A 78 -16.66 -16.29 3.45
CA ALA A 78 -17.87 -17.04 3.79
C ALA A 78 -17.94 -17.39 5.28
N TRP A 79 -16.81 -17.81 5.86
CA TRP A 79 -16.68 -18.04 7.30
C TRP A 79 -16.94 -16.76 8.11
N SER A 80 -16.43 -15.62 7.65
CA SER A 80 -16.67 -14.32 8.29
C SER A 80 -18.17 -14.01 8.34
N TYR A 81 -18.90 -14.17 7.22
CA TYR A 81 -20.36 -14.00 7.22
C TYR A 81 -21.09 -15.01 8.10
N LEU A 82 -20.64 -16.27 8.09
CA LEU A 82 -21.23 -17.32 8.94
C LEU A 82 -21.09 -16.97 10.44
N SER A 83 -20.02 -16.27 10.82
CA SER A 83 -19.77 -15.85 12.21
C SER A 83 -20.81 -14.91 12.80
N ILE A 84 -21.59 -14.23 11.96
CA ILE A 84 -22.73 -13.41 12.40
C ILE A 84 -23.75 -14.24 13.20
N ALA A 85 -23.87 -15.54 12.91
CA ALA A 85 -24.84 -16.42 13.57
C ALA A 85 -24.55 -16.61 15.07
N TRP A 86 -23.30 -16.52 15.50
CA TRP A 86 -22.88 -16.69 16.90
C TRP A 86 -22.18 -15.46 17.49
N SER A 87 -22.06 -14.36 16.75
CA SER A 87 -21.46 -13.12 17.26
C SER A 87 -22.36 -12.46 18.28
N ALA A 88 -21.78 -12.04 19.41
CA ALA A 88 -22.46 -11.22 20.41
C ALA A 88 -22.81 -9.83 19.84
N ASP A 89 -21.93 -9.28 19.01
CA ASP A 89 -22.16 -8.05 18.24
C ASP A 89 -22.30 -8.41 16.76
N ARG A 90 -23.54 -8.47 16.28
CA ARG A 90 -23.86 -8.83 14.90
C ARG A 90 -23.52 -7.72 13.91
N GLU A 91 -23.58 -6.47 14.34
CA GLU A 91 -23.29 -5.32 13.49
C GLU A 91 -21.80 -5.24 13.19
N ALA A 92 -20.95 -5.38 14.22
CA ALA A 92 -19.51 -5.45 14.04
C ALA A 92 -19.09 -6.67 13.21
N ALA A 93 -19.73 -7.82 13.38
CA ALA A 93 -19.47 -9.01 12.57
C ALA A 93 -19.85 -8.82 11.10
N LEU A 94 -20.99 -8.18 10.83
CA LEU A 94 -21.40 -7.82 9.47
C LEU A 94 -20.42 -6.83 8.82
N ASP A 95 -20.00 -5.82 9.57
CA ASP A 95 -19.07 -4.81 9.08
C ASP A 95 -17.70 -5.41 8.72
N GLY A 96 -17.15 -6.24 9.61
CA GLY A 96 -15.93 -7.00 9.37
C GLY A 96 -16.06 -7.92 8.15
N SER A 97 -17.19 -8.58 7.98
CA SER A 97 -17.46 -9.46 6.83
C SER A 97 -17.51 -8.70 5.51
N ASN A 98 -18.18 -7.54 5.48
CA ASN A 98 -18.23 -6.66 4.31
C ASN A 98 -16.84 -6.16 3.93
N ARG A 99 -15.99 -5.87 4.91
CA ARG A 99 -14.58 -5.49 4.68
C ARG A 99 -13.78 -6.66 4.07
N THR A 100 -13.99 -7.89 4.54
CA THR A 100 -13.35 -9.08 3.95
C THR A 100 -13.84 -9.34 2.51
N LEU A 101 -15.12 -9.09 2.22
CA LEU A 101 -15.67 -9.16 0.86
C LEU A 101 -15.03 -8.15 -0.08
N LEU A 102 -14.81 -6.92 0.37
CA LEU A 102 -14.07 -5.89 -0.38
C LEU A 102 -12.64 -6.36 -0.73
N TYR A 103 -11.94 -6.96 0.24
CA TYR A 103 -10.59 -7.51 0.00
C TYR A 103 -10.61 -8.65 -1.01
N LEU A 104 -11.57 -9.56 -0.91
CA LEU A 104 -11.79 -10.62 -1.90
C LEU A 104 -12.07 -10.04 -3.28
N ALA A 105 -12.92 -9.01 -3.39
CA ALA A 105 -13.28 -8.41 -4.66
C ALA A 105 -12.08 -7.77 -5.36
N ILE A 106 -11.27 -7.00 -4.62
CA ILE A 106 -10.04 -6.39 -5.12
C ILE A 106 -9.03 -7.46 -5.53
N PHE A 107 -8.81 -8.47 -4.69
CA PHE A 107 -7.88 -9.55 -4.99
C PHE A 107 -8.30 -10.32 -6.25
N ALA A 108 -9.59 -10.66 -6.36
CA ALA A 108 -10.15 -11.34 -7.53
C ALA A 108 -10.04 -10.51 -8.81
N LEU A 109 -10.26 -9.19 -8.75
CA LEU A 109 -10.04 -8.29 -9.88
C LEU A 109 -8.61 -8.43 -10.41
N PHE A 110 -7.59 -8.29 -9.56
CA PHE A 110 -6.21 -8.43 -10.01
C PHE A 110 -5.84 -9.85 -10.44
N ALA A 111 -6.37 -10.88 -9.78
CA ALA A 111 -6.05 -12.27 -10.08
C ALA A 111 -6.65 -12.74 -11.42
N LEU A 112 -7.83 -12.25 -11.81
CA LEU A 112 -8.57 -12.72 -12.99
C LEU A 112 -8.23 -11.95 -14.26
N LEU A 113 -7.67 -10.75 -14.15
CA LEU A 113 -7.35 -9.93 -15.31
C LEU A 113 -6.24 -10.59 -16.16
N PRO A 114 -6.42 -10.67 -17.50
CA PRO A 114 -5.43 -11.27 -18.39
C PRO A 114 -4.26 -10.30 -18.64
N TRP A 115 -3.39 -10.16 -17.64
CA TRP A 115 -2.26 -9.24 -17.65
C TRP A 115 -1.30 -9.50 -18.82
N ARG A 116 -0.90 -8.42 -19.46
CA ARG A 116 0.26 -8.37 -20.36
C ARG A 116 1.35 -7.58 -19.65
N ALA A 117 2.61 -7.79 -20.06
CA ALA A 117 3.74 -7.09 -19.44
C ALA A 117 3.53 -5.57 -19.37
N TRP A 118 3.04 -4.94 -20.45
CA TRP A 118 2.82 -3.51 -20.49
C TRP A 118 1.59 -3.03 -19.68
N THR A 119 0.50 -3.82 -19.60
CA THR A 119 -0.67 -3.42 -18.76
C THR A 119 -0.34 -3.54 -17.28
N ALA A 120 0.42 -4.58 -16.91
CA ALA A 120 0.93 -4.74 -15.55
C ALA A 120 1.89 -3.58 -15.20
N LEU A 121 2.80 -3.21 -16.10
CA LEU A 121 3.67 -2.04 -15.95
C LEU A 121 2.86 -0.74 -15.78
N ALA A 122 1.83 -0.52 -16.59
CA ALA A 122 1.01 0.69 -16.51
C ALA A 122 0.27 0.80 -15.17
N VAL A 123 -0.37 -0.27 -14.71
CA VAL A 123 -1.16 -0.26 -13.47
C VAL A 123 -0.26 -0.20 -12.23
N SER A 124 0.83 -0.98 -12.19
CA SER A 124 1.80 -0.90 -11.08
C SER A 124 2.57 0.43 -11.08
N GLY A 125 2.90 0.97 -12.25
CA GLY A 125 3.52 2.28 -12.39
C GLY A 125 2.60 3.41 -11.94
N ALA A 126 1.30 3.32 -12.24
CA ALA A 126 0.31 4.28 -11.75
C ALA A 126 0.22 4.25 -10.21
N LEU A 127 0.19 3.07 -9.59
CA LEU A 127 0.18 2.96 -8.13
C LEU A 127 1.48 3.46 -7.50
N ALA A 128 2.64 3.16 -8.09
CA ALA A 128 3.92 3.72 -7.66
C ALA A 128 3.96 5.25 -7.79
N ALA A 129 3.37 5.81 -8.86
CA ALA A 129 3.27 7.26 -9.04
C ALA A 129 2.36 7.92 -7.99
N VAL A 130 1.23 7.30 -7.64
CA VAL A 130 0.37 7.78 -6.54
C VAL A 130 1.13 7.79 -5.22
N ALA A 131 1.80 6.67 -4.88
CA ALA A 131 2.59 6.59 -3.66
C ALA A 131 3.75 7.61 -3.65
N GLY A 132 4.44 7.78 -4.77
CA GLY A 132 5.52 8.75 -4.92
C GLY A 132 5.05 10.20 -4.83
N ALA A 133 3.90 10.52 -5.41
CA ALA A 133 3.29 11.84 -5.30
C ALA A 133 2.93 12.16 -3.85
N LEU A 134 2.32 11.22 -3.13
CA LEU A 134 2.00 11.39 -1.71
C LEU A 134 3.25 11.47 -0.84
N ALA A 135 4.28 10.67 -1.12
CA ALA A 135 5.56 10.75 -0.41
C ALA A 135 6.20 12.13 -0.62
N LEU A 136 6.18 12.65 -1.85
CA LEU A 136 6.64 14.00 -2.15
C LEU A 136 5.83 15.06 -1.40
N VAL A 137 4.49 14.97 -1.40
CA VAL A 137 3.62 15.87 -0.64
C VAL A 137 3.95 15.81 0.85
N THR A 138 4.14 14.61 1.42
CA THR A 138 4.57 14.44 2.81
C THR A 138 5.89 15.16 3.06
N LEU A 139 6.91 14.95 2.22
CA LEU A 139 8.22 15.60 2.37
C LEU A 139 8.14 17.14 2.25
N VAL A 140 7.33 17.65 1.32
CA VAL A 140 7.10 19.10 1.18
C VAL A 140 6.42 19.67 2.42
N ARG A 141 5.41 18.98 2.96
CA ARG A 141 4.72 19.42 4.19
C ARG A 141 5.62 19.33 5.42
N LEU A 142 6.51 18.33 5.49
CA LEU A 142 7.53 18.21 6.54
C LEU A 142 8.52 19.39 6.54
N ALA A 143 8.79 19.98 5.37
CA ALA A 143 9.59 21.19 5.23
C ALA A 143 8.80 22.49 5.43
N GLY A 144 7.49 22.39 5.69
CA GLY A 144 6.59 23.54 5.86
C GLY A 144 6.54 24.09 7.29
N ALA A 145 5.58 24.98 7.53
CA ALA A 145 5.45 25.68 8.81
C ALA A 145 4.87 24.81 9.95
N ASP A 146 4.05 23.81 9.62
CA ASP A 146 3.40 22.93 10.60
C ASP A 146 3.59 21.45 10.22
N PRO A 147 4.80 20.90 10.44
CA PRO A 147 5.07 19.48 10.23
C PRO A 147 4.40 18.59 11.29
N ALA A 148 4.10 19.13 12.47
CA ALA A 148 3.54 18.36 13.60
C ALA A 148 2.14 17.82 13.27
N ALA A 149 1.35 18.57 12.49
CA ALA A 149 0.03 18.12 12.01
C ALA A 149 0.05 16.87 11.09
N LEU A 150 1.22 16.34 10.74
CA LEU A 150 1.36 15.08 9.98
C LEU A 150 1.53 13.84 10.87
N PHE A 151 1.69 14.05 12.17
CA PHE A 151 2.04 13.01 13.13
C PHE A 151 0.92 12.83 14.15
N LEU A 152 0.70 11.57 14.51
CA LEU A 152 -0.07 11.15 15.67
C LEU A 152 0.89 10.50 16.66
N ASP A 153 1.01 11.06 17.86
CA ASP A 153 1.93 10.59 18.90
C ASP A 153 3.38 10.42 18.41
N GLY A 154 3.91 11.44 17.72
CA GLY A 154 5.28 11.42 17.18
C GLY A 154 5.50 10.46 16.02
N ARG A 155 4.43 9.90 15.44
CA ARG A 155 4.48 8.90 14.36
C ARG A 155 3.73 9.40 13.14
N LEU A 156 4.35 9.35 11.97
CA LEU A 156 3.72 9.78 10.74
C LEU A 156 2.48 8.92 10.45
N ASP A 157 1.31 9.53 10.44
CA ASP A 157 0.03 8.88 10.12
C ASP A 157 -0.59 9.45 8.84
N PHE A 158 -0.19 10.65 8.39
CA PHE A 158 -0.50 11.20 7.07
C PHE A 158 0.13 10.35 5.93
N PRO A 159 -0.61 10.06 4.83
CA PRO A 159 -1.90 10.65 4.46
C PRO A 159 -3.13 9.84 4.89
N LEU A 160 -2.93 8.63 5.45
CA LEU A 160 -4.05 7.72 5.70
C LEU A 160 -4.70 7.88 7.07
N GLY A 161 -4.20 8.75 7.95
CA GLY A 161 -4.69 8.91 9.32
C GLY A 161 -4.45 7.66 10.20
N TYR A 162 -3.62 6.73 9.73
CA TYR A 162 -3.31 5.51 10.47
C TYR A 162 -1.89 5.02 10.20
N VAL A 163 -1.03 5.15 11.21
CA VAL A 163 0.41 4.84 11.18
C VAL A 163 0.77 3.51 10.50
N ASN A 164 0.02 2.43 10.73
CA ASN A 164 0.35 1.13 10.14
C ASN A 164 -0.08 1.02 8.68
N ALA A 165 -1.23 1.62 8.31
CA ALA A 165 -1.65 1.67 6.92
C ALA A 165 -0.70 2.56 6.12
N THR A 166 -0.31 3.71 6.67
CA THR A 166 0.62 4.65 6.03
C THR A 166 1.98 3.99 5.77
N ALA A 167 2.53 3.28 6.76
CA ALA A 167 3.75 2.51 6.59
C ALA A 167 3.61 1.43 5.49
N ALA A 168 2.50 0.67 5.51
CA ALA A 168 2.25 -0.36 4.51
C ALA A 168 2.11 0.22 3.09
N PHE A 169 1.37 1.32 2.95
CA PHE A 169 1.14 1.99 1.67
C PHE A 169 2.44 2.50 1.05
N PHE A 170 3.27 3.21 1.81
CA PHE A 170 4.57 3.65 1.32
C PHE A 170 5.51 2.47 1.03
N THR A 171 5.44 1.39 1.80
CA THR A 171 6.21 0.17 1.51
C THR A 171 5.80 -0.47 0.19
N VAL A 172 4.50 -0.55 -0.11
CA VAL A 172 4.00 -1.00 -1.41
C VAL A 172 4.55 -0.09 -2.53
N GLY A 173 4.49 1.23 -2.33
CA GLY A 173 5.08 2.19 -3.26
C GLY A 173 6.57 1.95 -3.52
N ALA A 174 7.35 1.71 -2.46
CA ALA A 174 8.78 1.42 -2.56
C ALA A 174 9.08 0.11 -3.29
N VAL A 175 8.38 -0.98 -2.96
CA VAL A 175 8.55 -2.29 -3.60
C VAL A 175 8.24 -2.21 -5.09
N LEU A 176 7.14 -1.54 -5.46
CA LEU A 176 6.79 -1.33 -6.85
C LEU A 176 7.84 -0.48 -7.56
N ALA A 177 8.27 0.63 -6.97
CA ALA A 177 9.24 1.53 -7.58
C ALA A 177 10.62 0.87 -7.79
N ILE A 178 11.09 0.09 -6.82
CA ILE A 178 12.33 -0.72 -6.94
C ILE A 178 12.18 -1.76 -8.05
N SER A 179 11.09 -2.52 -8.04
CA SER A 179 10.85 -3.59 -9.02
C SER A 179 10.73 -3.07 -10.45
N LEU A 180 10.10 -1.90 -10.62
CA LEU A 180 9.98 -1.21 -11.90
C LEU A 180 11.31 -0.57 -12.32
N GLY A 181 12.02 0.11 -11.42
CA GLY A 181 13.30 0.77 -11.72
C GLY A 181 14.40 -0.20 -12.11
N ALA A 182 14.31 -1.44 -11.63
CA ALA A 182 15.16 -2.55 -12.06
C ALA A 182 14.95 -2.95 -13.53
N ARG A 183 13.84 -2.60 -14.18
CA ARG A 183 13.57 -2.97 -15.58
C ARG A 183 14.51 -2.23 -16.53
N ARG A 184 15.14 -2.96 -17.45
CA ARG A 184 16.06 -2.39 -18.47
C ARG A 184 15.32 -1.64 -19.57
N GLU A 185 14.03 -1.94 -19.77
CA GLU A 185 13.23 -1.38 -20.85
C GLU A 185 12.79 0.06 -20.59
N LEU A 186 12.96 0.57 -19.36
CA LEU A 186 12.58 1.93 -18.99
C LEU A 186 13.69 2.94 -19.29
N PRO A 187 13.35 4.16 -19.77
CA PRO A 187 14.30 5.25 -19.91
C PRO A 187 15.02 5.56 -18.59
N VAL A 188 16.26 6.04 -18.67
CA VAL A 188 17.09 6.39 -17.49
C VAL A 188 16.36 7.38 -16.57
N ALA A 189 15.71 8.40 -17.13
CA ALA A 189 14.95 9.38 -16.35
C ALA A 189 13.80 8.74 -15.55
N ALA A 190 13.06 7.79 -16.15
CA ALA A 190 11.99 7.08 -15.47
C ALA A 190 12.54 6.21 -14.32
N ARG A 191 13.69 5.55 -14.54
CA ARG A 191 14.35 4.74 -13.51
C ARG A 191 14.90 5.59 -12.35
N ALA A 192 15.43 6.77 -12.65
CA ALA A 192 15.86 7.74 -11.64
C ALA A 192 14.67 8.24 -10.81
N ALA A 193 13.54 8.58 -11.45
CA ALA A 193 12.31 8.97 -10.77
C ALA A 193 11.80 7.85 -9.85
N LEU A 194 11.80 6.60 -10.32
CA LEU A 194 11.41 5.44 -9.51
C LEU A 194 12.35 5.21 -8.33
N ALA A 195 13.65 5.45 -8.47
CA ALA A 195 14.59 5.38 -7.36
C ALA A 195 14.32 6.46 -6.31
N ALA A 196 14.01 7.69 -6.75
CA ALA A 196 13.63 8.78 -5.86
C ALA A 196 12.29 8.47 -5.15
N THR A 197 11.29 7.95 -5.87
CA THR A 197 10.03 7.47 -5.30
C THR A 197 10.28 6.39 -4.24
N ALA A 198 11.11 5.41 -4.54
CA ALA A 198 11.43 4.35 -3.58
C ALA A 198 12.09 4.90 -2.31
N ALA A 199 13.05 5.82 -2.45
CA ALA A 199 13.72 6.45 -1.32
C ALA A 199 12.74 7.26 -0.46
N ALA A 200 11.94 8.12 -1.08
CA ALA A 200 10.94 8.94 -0.38
C ALA A 200 9.92 8.08 0.37
N CYS A 201 9.41 7.02 -0.28
CA CYS A 201 8.49 6.07 0.32
C CYS A 201 9.12 5.32 1.50
N LEU A 202 10.36 4.82 1.38
CA LEU A 202 11.02 4.11 2.49
C LEU A 202 11.25 5.05 3.69
N GLN A 203 11.68 6.29 3.44
CA GLN A 203 11.88 7.27 4.51
C GLN A 203 10.54 7.63 5.20
N ALA A 204 9.47 7.82 4.43
CA ALA A 204 8.14 8.03 4.99
C ALA A 204 7.65 6.83 5.81
N ALA A 205 7.89 5.59 5.35
CA ALA A 205 7.53 4.39 6.10
C ALA A 205 8.29 4.27 7.43
N VAL A 206 9.56 4.68 7.49
CA VAL A 206 10.34 4.75 8.73
C VAL A 206 9.73 5.76 9.72
N LEU A 207 9.32 6.94 9.24
CA LEU A 207 8.70 7.99 10.08
C LEU A 207 7.39 7.55 10.73
N CYS A 208 6.71 6.52 10.22
CA CYS A 208 5.52 5.96 10.85
C CYS A 208 5.83 5.18 12.15
N ALA A 209 7.10 4.84 12.39
CA ALA A 209 7.58 4.03 13.52
C ALA A 209 6.67 2.81 13.80
N SER A 210 6.24 2.10 12.75
CA SER A 210 5.31 0.97 12.89
C SER A 210 6.04 -0.28 13.38
N ARG A 211 5.70 -0.74 14.58
CA ARG A 211 6.24 -1.99 15.14
C ARG A 211 5.93 -3.20 14.26
N GLY A 212 4.73 -3.25 13.67
CA GLY A 212 4.35 -4.30 12.73
C GLY A 212 5.17 -4.26 11.44
N TRP A 213 5.53 -3.06 10.97
CA TRP A 213 6.36 -2.87 9.79
C TRP A 213 7.78 -3.44 9.95
N LEU A 214 8.35 -3.41 11.16
CA LEU A 214 9.66 -4.02 11.44
C LEU A 214 9.71 -5.51 11.09
N PHE A 215 8.61 -6.22 11.31
CA PHE A 215 8.48 -7.64 10.96
C PHE A 215 8.02 -7.85 9.51
N ALA A 216 7.15 -6.97 9.01
CA ALA A 216 6.62 -7.08 7.66
C ALA A 216 7.68 -6.80 6.59
N LEU A 217 8.58 -5.82 6.80
CA LEU A 217 9.57 -5.40 5.81
C LEU A 217 10.52 -6.55 5.41
N PRO A 218 11.15 -7.31 6.33
CA PRO A 218 11.97 -8.46 5.97
C PRO A 218 11.18 -9.52 5.18
N VAL A 219 9.95 -9.82 5.59
CA VAL A 219 9.09 -10.79 4.90
C VAL A 219 8.78 -10.34 3.48
N VAL A 220 8.40 -9.06 3.30
CA VAL A 220 8.11 -8.47 1.99
C VAL A 220 9.36 -8.40 1.12
N ALA A 221 10.52 -8.06 1.68
CA ALA A 221 11.79 -8.03 0.96
C ALA A 221 12.17 -9.44 0.45
N LEU A 222 12.10 -10.45 1.31
CA LEU A 222 12.38 -11.84 0.96
C LEU A 222 11.38 -12.36 -0.10
N ALA A 223 10.08 -12.07 0.07
CA ALA A 223 9.07 -12.44 -0.91
C ALA A 223 9.33 -11.77 -2.27
N THR A 224 9.69 -10.48 -2.29
CA THR A 224 9.99 -9.76 -3.52
C THR A 224 11.21 -10.36 -4.23
N VAL A 225 12.28 -10.65 -3.50
CA VAL A 225 13.47 -11.32 -4.07
C VAL A 225 13.13 -12.72 -4.56
N ALA A 226 12.29 -13.48 -3.86
CA ALA A 226 11.89 -14.82 -4.26
C ALA A 226 11.06 -14.81 -5.56
N LEU A 227 10.18 -13.83 -5.73
CA LEU A 227 9.24 -13.72 -6.84
C LEU A 227 9.83 -13.09 -8.10
N VAL A 228 10.82 -12.21 -7.97
CA VAL A 228 11.43 -11.53 -9.12
C VAL A 228 12.53 -12.40 -9.77
N PRO A 229 12.51 -12.62 -11.10
CA PRO A 229 13.51 -13.45 -11.78
C PRO A 229 14.94 -12.88 -11.73
N ASP A 230 15.14 -11.59 -11.99
CA ASP A 230 16.48 -10.95 -12.01
C ASP A 230 16.85 -10.37 -10.64
N ARG A 231 17.08 -11.28 -9.69
CA ARG A 231 17.29 -10.97 -8.26
C ARG A 231 18.49 -10.07 -8.00
N VAL A 232 19.61 -10.31 -8.71
CA VAL A 232 20.83 -9.51 -8.54
C VAL A 232 20.57 -8.08 -8.96
N ARG A 233 19.91 -7.87 -10.10
CA ARG A 233 19.55 -6.52 -10.54
C ARG A 233 18.59 -5.84 -9.59
N LEU A 234 17.59 -6.57 -9.10
CA LEU A 234 16.66 -6.07 -8.09
C LEU A 234 17.43 -5.58 -6.85
N LEU A 235 18.35 -6.39 -6.32
CA LEU A 235 19.14 -6.05 -5.14
C LEU A 235 20.04 -4.84 -5.36
N VAL A 236 20.73 -4.77 -6.51
CA VAL A 236 21.55 -3.60 -6.88
C VAL A 236 20.68 -2.33 -6.96
N TRP A 237 19.48 -2.43 -7.53
CA TRP A 237 18.56 -1.30 -7.58
C TRP A 237 17.95 -0.94 -6.23
N ALA A 238 17.68 -1.92 -5.37
CA ALA A 238 17.19 -1.72 -4.02
C ALA A 238 18.25 -1.05 -3.12
N ALA A 239 19.54 -1.28 -3.39
CA ALA A 239 20.63 -0.67 -2.64
C ALA A 239 20.62 0.85 -2.71
N VAL A 240 20.20 1.45 -3.84
CA VAL A 240 20.17 2.92 -4.00
C VAL A 240 19.22 3.60 -2.98
N PRO A 241 17.90 3.31 -2.97
CA PRO A 241 17.01 3.89 -1.97
C PRO A 241 17.26 3.34 -0.56
N GLY A 242 17.75 2.10 -0.42
CA GLY A 242 18.10 1.51 0.87
C GLY A 242 19.25 2.26 1.56
N LEU A 243 20.36 2.49 0.85
CA LEU A 243 21.50 3.26 1.37
C LEU A 243 21.13 4.72 1.63
N ALA A 244 20.30 5.33 0.76
CA ALA A 244 19.79 6.68 1.00
C ALA A 244 18.97 6.76 2.30
N GLY A 245 18.12 5.77 2.57
CA GLY A 245 17.40 5.66 3.84
C GLY A 245 18.32 5.45 5.04
N LEU A 246 19.30 4.54 4.94
CA LEU A 246 20.28 4.27 6.00
C LEU A 246 21.11 5.52 6.36
N ALA A 247 21.50 6.32 5.36
CA ALA A 247 22.29 7.53 5.57
C ALA A 247 21.58 8.59 6.44
N VAL A 248 20.25 8.57 6.50
CA VAL A 248 19.45 9.50 7.31
C VAL A 248 18.68 8.81 8.43
N LEU A 249 18.86 7.50 8.63
CA LEU A 249 18.04 6.69 9.53
C LEU A 249 18.01 7.24 10.96
N GLY A 250 19.16 7.64 11.50
CA GLY A 250 19.23 8.24 12.84
C GLY A 250 18.32 9.47 12.97
N ARG A 251 18.36 10.39 12.00
CA ARG A 251 17.51 11.58 11.99
C ARG A 251 16.02 11.25 11.89
N LEU A 252 15.66 10.18 11.17
CA LEU A 252 14.27 9.75 11.04
C LEU A 252 13.77 9.12 12.35
N LEU A 253 14.61 8.35 13.05
CA LEU A 253 14.27 7.73 14.33
C LEU A 253 14.25 8.73 15.48
N ASP A 254 15.14 9.74 15.46
CA ASP A 254 15.19 10.83 16.44
C ASP A 254 13.82 11.52 16.61
N VAL A 255 13.00 11.58 15.56
CA VAL A 255 11.65 12.18 15.62
C VAL A 255 10.78 11.45 16.64
N PHE A 256 10.75 10.11 16.56
CA PHE A 256 9.95 9.28 17.46
C PHE A 256 10.56 9.21 18.87
N GLU A 257 11.89 9.05 18.97
CA GLU A 257 12.59 8.98 20.25
C GLU A 257 12.42 10.27 21.07
N ARG A 258 12.42 11.44 20.41
CA ARG A 258 12.12 12.73 21.06
C ARG A 258 10.67 12.88 21.48
N TRP A 259 9.73 12.15 20.89
CA TRP A 259 8.37 12.15 21.39
C TRP A 259 8.25 11.25 22.63
N ASP A 260 8.78 10.03 22.54
CA ASP A 260 8.69 9.01 23.60
C ASP A 260 9.36 9.47 24.91
N ALA A 261 10.50 10.16 24.81
CA ALA A 261 11.22 10.70 25.96
C ALA A 261 10.68 12.05 26.49
N ALA A 262 9.61 12.61 25.91
CA ALA A 262 9.09 13.92 26.31
C ALA A 262 8.46 13.96 27.72
N PRO A 263 7.67 12.95 28.15
CA PRO A 263 7.09 12.93 29.49
C PRO A 263 8.15 12.85 30.60
N GLU A 264 9.17 12.02 30.41
CA GLU A 264 10.28 11.86 31.36
C GLU A 264 11.07 13.17 31.49
N ARG A 265 11.42 13.82 30.36
CA ARG A 265 12.07 15.13 30.37
C ARG A 265 11.25 16.22 31.06
N ALA A 266 9.92 16.19 30.92
CA ALA A 266 9.04 17.13 31.59
C ALA A 266 9.01 16.90 33.12
N ALA A 267 9.02 15.63 33.55
CA ALA A 267 9.08 15.25 34.96
C ALA A 267 10.43 15.65 35.58
N ASP A 268 11.54 15.37 34.91
CA ASP A 268 12.89 15.76 35.37
C ASP A 268 13.03 17.28 35.51
N ALA A 269 12.51 18.03 34.54
CA ALA A 269 12.50 19.50 34.61
C ALA A 269 11.66 20.03 35.78
N ALA A 270 10.52 19.41 36.08
CA ALA A 270 9.68 19.78 37.22
C ALA A 270 10.35 19.45 38.58
N LEU A 271 11.03 18.31 38.68
CA LEU A 271 11.81 17.92 39.86
C LEU A 271 12.99 18.87 40.10
N ALA A 272 13.70 19.26 39.03
CA ALA A 272 14.78 20.24 39.12
C ALA A 272 14.28 21.61 39.60
N ALA A 273 13.15 22.08 39.06
CA ALA A 273 12.54 23.35 39.47
C ALA A 273 12.01 23.34 40.92
N ALA A 274 11.65 22.17 41.46
CA ALA A 274 11.21 22.03 42.84
C ALA A 274 12.37 21.95 43.86
N ALA A 275 13.60 21.77 43.37
CA ALA A 275 14.81 21.71 44.19
C ALA A 275 15.54 23.06 44.34
N GLU A 276 15.09 24.10 43.61
CA GLU A 276 15.51 25.50 43.75
C GLU A 276 14.60 26.28 44.70
#